data_AF-A0A1R3H170-F1
#
_entry.id   AF-A0A1R3H170-F1
#
_cell.length_a   1.000
_cell.length_b   1.000
_cell.length_c   1.000
_cell.angle_alpha   90.00
_cell.angle_beta   90.00
_cell.angle_gamma   90.00
#
_symmetry.space_group_name_H-M   'P 1'
#
loop_
_entity.id
_entity.type
_entity.pdbx_description
1 polymer ?
#
loop_
_entity_poly.entity_id
_entity_poly.type
_entity_poly.pdbx_seq_one_letter_code
_entity_poly.pdbx_strand_id
1 'polypeptide(L)'
;MEINKITLVLISLSCLFSFSASRLSNSLSPAPAPAPSSLVVKSHSDEVANENTITFSIMPSNADPGLQKICGDTDHPIECVTTTAPFLQENMLIEPVSILKIAVEAMGNKTKEALATANRLLLDPAVDETMVSCLETCIESYNAVLDVNRKVVDAITVHDLYVMNMELSANVENVHTCSDAFEEADIESPIKEFDSLLEKMISNSLAIGVDLVRF
;
A
#
# COMPACT_ATOMS: atom_id res chain seq x y z
N MET A 1 13.53 22.59 50.65
CA MET A 1 12.38 21.67 50.60
C MET A 1 11.96 21.61 49.15
N GLU A 2 12.54 20.67 48.40
CA GLU A 2 12.33 20.52 46.96
C GLU A 2 10.93 19.96 46.70
N ILE A 3 10.18 20.63 45.84
CA ILE A 3 8.88 20.16 45.37
C ILE A 3 9.14 19.35 44.09
N ASN A 4 8.82 18.06 44.15
CA ASN A 4 9.14 17.06 43.15
C ASN A 4 8.29 17.27 41.87
N LYS A 5 8.92 17.31 40.68
CA LYS A 5 8.25 17.58 39.39
C LYS A 5 7.19 16.55 38.98
N ILE A 6 7.14 15.40 39.66
CA ILE A 6 6.20 14.30 39.40
C ILE A 6 4.74 14.69 39.73
N THR A 7 4.51 15.65 40.64
CA THR A 7 3.14 16.06 41.02
C THR A 7 2.46 16.97 40.00
N LEU A 8 3.22 17.57 39.06
CA LEU A 8 2.70 18.48 38.04
C LEU A 8 2.18 17.76 36.79
N VAL A 9 2.60 16.51 36.56
CA VAL A 9 2.23 15.72 35.37
C VAL A 9 0.86 15.04 35.52
N LEU A 10 0.38 14.85 36.75
CA LEU A 10 -0.91 14.17 37.00
C LEU A 10 -2.14 15.08 36.86
N ILE A 11 -1.97 16.40 36.69
CA ILE A 11 -3.08 17.37 36.60
C ILE A 11 -3.45 17.69 35.14
N SER A 12 -2.61 17.36 34.15
CA SER A 12 -2.92 17.57 32.73
C SER A 12 -3.68 16.41 32.07
N LEU A 13 -3.88 15.29 32.77
CA LEU A 13 -4.45 14.05 32.21
C LEU A 13 -5.93 13.85 32.57
N SER A 14 -6.75 14.92 32.56
CA SER A 14 -8.18 14.84 32.95
C SER A 14 -9.16 15.48 31.97
N CYS A 15 -8.72 15.94 30.81
CA CYS A 15 -9.60 16.51 29.80
C CYS A 15 -9.33 15.81 28.47
N LEU A 16 -10.18 14.87 28.06
CA LEU A 16 -10.54 14.55 26.66
C LEU A 16 -11.32 13.22 26.46
N PHE A 17 -11.99 12.69 27.48
CA PHE A 17 -13.05 11.68 27.26
C PHE A 17 -14.42 12.26 27.57
N SER A 18 -15.05 12.83 26.55
CA SER A 18 -16.49 13.12 26.53
C SER A 18 -17.10 12.39 25.33
N PHE A 19 -17.44 11.11 25.53
CA PHE A 19 -18.33 10.39 24.63
C PHE A 19 -19.76 10.87 24.88
N SER A 20 -20.29 11.72 24.00
CA SER A 20 -21.73 11.98 23.96
C SER A 20 -22.41 10.89 23.14
N ALA A 21 -23.07 9.96 23.83
CA ALA A 21 -23.95 8.98 23.21
C ALA A 21 -25.28 9.64 22.85
N SER A 22 -25.43 10.07 21.59
CA SER A 22 -26.73 10.49 21.06
C SER A 22 -27.54 9.25 20.65
N ARG A 23 -28.43 8.78 21.53
CA ARG A 23 -29.51 7.87 21.15
C ARG A 23 -30.64 8.67 20.51
N LEU A 24 -30.88 8.50 19.21
CA LEU A 24 -32.20 8.68 18.64
C LEU A 24 -32.77 7.32 18.26
N SER A 25 -33.73 6.88 19.07
CA SER A 25 -34.70 5.86 18.70
C SER A 25 -35.68 6.50 17.72
N ASN A 26 -35.89 5.90 16.55
CA ASN A 26 -37.21 5.91 15.91
C ASN A 26 -37.41 4.60 15.15
N SER A 27 -38.20 3.74 15.78
CA SER A 27 -38.86 2.58 15.22
C SER A 27 -40.00 3.05 14.33
N LEU A 28 -40.10 2.55 13.09
CA LEU A 28 -41.37 2.36 12.37
C LEU A 28 -41.14 1.49 11.10
N SER A 29 -41.81 0.35 11.08
CA SER A 29 -42.16 -0.48 9.92
C SER A 29 -43.36 -1.33 10.32
N PRO A 30 -44.18 -1.91 9.40
CA PRO A 30 -44.25 -1.76 7.94
C PRO A 30 -45.70 -1.54 7.41
N ALA A 31 -45.87 -1.31 6.10
CA ALA A 31 -47.10 -1.68 5.37
C ALA A 31 -46.81 -1.97 3.87
N PRO A 32 -47.61 -2.83 3.18
CA PRO A 32 -47.17 -3.54 1.97
C PRO A 32 -47.78 -3.09 0.62
N ALA A 33 -47.02 -3.36 -0.46
CA ALA A 33 -47.39 -3.67 -1.87
C ALA A 33 -48.15 -2.60 -2.73
N PRO A 34 -47.92 -2.49 -4.06
CA PRO A 34 -48.05 -3.59 -5.04
C PRO A 34 -47.00 -3.67 -6.17
N ALA A 35 -46.85 -4.86 -6.76
CA ALA A 35 -46.40 -5.10 -8.14
C ALA A 35 -47.66 -5.29 -9.05
N PRO A 36 -47.59 -5.44 -10.40
CA PRO A 36 -46.45 -5.45 -11.32
C PRO A 36 -46.66 -4.60 -12.60
N SER A 37 -45.64 -4.46 -13.45
CA SER A 37 -45.81 -4.53 -14.91
C SER A 37 -44.51 -4.94 -15.60
N SER A 38 -44.66 -6.01 -16.39
CA SER A 38 -43.66 -6.68 -17.21
C SER A 38 -43.21 -5.79 -18.37
N LEU A 39 -41.91 -5.55 -18.48
CA LEU A 39 -41.27 -5.31 -19.77
C LEU A 39 -40.41 -6.52 -20.11
N VAL A 40 -40.95 -7.32 -21.02
CA VAL A 40 -40.28 -8.39 -21.74
C VAL A 40 -39.11 -7.78 -22.49
N VAL A 41 -37.88 -8.01 -22.02
CA VAL A 41 -36.68 -7.91 -22.87
C VAL A 41 -36.22 -9.33 -23.13
N LYS A 42 -36.16 -9.61 -24.44
CA LYS A 42 -36.00 -10.92 -25.05
C LYS A 42 -34.62 -11.51 -24.72
N SER A 43 -34.64 -12.78 -24.31
CA SER A 43 -33.48 -13.67 -24.24
C SER A 43 -32.62 -13.58 -25.50
N HIS A 44 -31.32 -13.37 -25.29
CA HIS A 44 -30.26 -14.04 -26.05
C HIS A 44 -29.35 -14.71 -25.02
N SER A 45 -29.41 -16.05 -25.04
CA SER A 45 -28.34 -16.90 -24.53
C SER A 45 -27.07 -16.56 -25.30
N ASP A 46 -25.96 -16.39 -24.61
CA ASP A 46 -24.74 -17.19 -24.82
C ASP A 46 -23.65 -16.80 -23.81
N GLU A 47 -23.02 -17.84 -23.26
CA GLU A 47 -21.76 -17.91 -22.50
C GLU A 47 -21.57 -17.11 -21.21
N VAL A 48 -21.59 -17.87 -20.10
CA VAL A 48 -20.95 -17.53 -18.83
C VAL A 48 -19.44 -17.39 -19.08
N ALA A 49 -18.98 -16.16 -19.29
CA ALA A 49 -17.56 -15.83 -19.20
C ALA A 49 -17.16 -15.89 -17.72
N ASN A 50 -16.35 -16.89 -17.38
CA ASN A 50 -15.68 -17.04 -16.10
C ASN A 50 -14.84 -15.78 -15.82
N GLU A 51 -15.20 -15.03 -14.79
CA GLU A 51 -14.59 -13.76 -14.34
C GLU A 51 -13.06 -13.87 -14.18
N ASN A 52 -12.54 -15.08 -13.93
CA ASN A 52 -11.12 -15.38 -13.78
C ASN A 52 -10.32 -15.39 -15.10
N THR A 53 -10.98 -15.29 -16.27
CA THR A 53 -10.32 -15.41 -17.58
C THR A 53 -9.84 -14.06 -18.11
N ILE A 54 -10.46 -12.95 -17.69
CA ILE A 54 -10.17 -11.63 -18.23
C ILE A 54 -8.90 -11.03 -17.60
N THR A 55 -8.66 -11.26 -16.30
CA THR A 55 -7.44 -10.79 -15.61
C THR A 55 -6.17 -11.47 -16.09
N PHE A 56 -6.23 -12.76 -16.42
CA PHE A 56 -5.07 -13.49 -16.97
C PHE A 56 -4.64 -12.95 -18.35
N SER A 57 -5.57 -12.38 -19.11
CA SER A 57 -5.32 -11.97 -20.50
C SER A 57 -4.58 -10.63 -20.65
N ILE A 58 -4.39 -9.87 -19.56
CA ILE A 58 -3.68 -8.56 -19.54
C ILE A 58 -2.28 -8.69 -18.91
N MET A 59 -1.97 -9.85 -18.32
CA MET A 59 -0.67 -10.11 -17.72
C MET A 59 0.44 -10.21 -18.78
N PRO A 60 1.69 -9.85 -18.43
CA PRO A 60 2.85 -10.10 -19.28
C PRO A 60 2.94 -11.59 -19.63
N SER A 61 2.69 -11.94 -20.89
CA SER A 61 2.53 -13.33 -21.36
C SER A 61 3.80 -14.18 -21.27
N ASN A 62 4.96 -13.55 -21.01
CA ASN A 62 6.27 -14.21 -20.93
C ASN A 62 6.75 -14.41 -19.48
N ALA A 63 5.94 -14.07 -18.48
CA ALA A 63 6.29 -14.26 -17.08
C ALA A 63 6.09 -15.71 -16.61
N ASP A 64 6.80 -16.09 -15.54
CA ASP A 64 6.64 -17.39 -14.90
C ASP A 64 5.17 -17.64 -14.47
N PRO A 65 4.55 -18.79 -14.81
CA PRO A 65 3.14 -19.05 -14.47
C PRO A 65 2.85 -19.07 -12.96
N GLY A 66 3.82 -19.47 -12.14
CA GLY A 66 3.72 -19.43 -10.68
C GLY A 66 3.68 -17.99 -10.18
N LEU A 67 4.53 -17.12 -10.74
CA LEU A 67 4.51 -15.69 -10.44
C LEU A 67 3.20 -15.05 -10.88
N GLN A 68 2.72 -15.36 -12.10
CA GLN A 68 1.43 -14.86 -12.61
C GLN A 68 0.28 -15.25 -11.68
N LYS A 69 0.29 -16.48 -11.16
CA LYS A 69 -0.73 -16.93 -10.22
C LYS A 69 -0.70 -16.12 -8.92
N ILE A 70 0.47 -15.95 -8.30
CA ILE A 70 0.60 -15.18 -7.05
C ILE A 70 0.21 -13.72 -7.26
N CYS A 71 0.73 -13.08 -8.33
CA CYS A 71 0.42 -11.70 -8.64
C CYS A 71 -1.04 -11.49 -9.09
N GLY A 72 -1.69 -12.51 -9.65
CA GLY A 72 -3.10 -12.47 -10.02
C GLY A 72 -4.05 -12.26 -8.84
N ASP A 73 -3.61 -12.60 -7.62
CA ASP A 73 -4.34 -12.43 -6.38
C ASP A 73 -3.97 -11.11 -5.65
N THR A 74 -3.38 -10.14 -6.34
CA THR A 74 -2.98 -8.83 -5.79
C THR A 74 -3.77 -7.67 -6.40
N ASP A 75 -3.75 -6.50 -5.76
CA ASP A 75 -4.50 -5.31 -6.22
C ASP A 75 -3.95 -4.71 -7.53
N HIS A 76 -2.64 -4.86 -7.78
CA HIS A 76 -1.95 -4.34 -8.96
C HIS A 76 -1.15 -5.46 -9.67
N PRO A 77 -1.83 -6.40 -10.35
CA PRO A 77 -1.20 -7.62 -10.84
C PRO A 77 -0.09 -7.38 -11.88
N ILE A 78 -0.23 -6.37 -12.73
CA ILE A 78 0.75 -6.03 -13.77
C ILE A 78 2.03 -5.49 -13.12
N GLU A 79 1.92 -4.56 -12.18
CA GLU A 79 3.03 -4.02 -11.41
C GLU A 79 3.70 -5.10 -10.56
N CYS A 80 2.93 -6.01 -9.95
CA CYS A 80 3.48 -7.17 -9.24
C CYS A 80 4.41 -7.98 -10.14
N VAL A 81 3.93 -8.39 -11.33
CA VAL A 81 4.74 -9.20 -12.26
C VAL A 81 5.94 -8.42 -12.77
N THR A 82 5.73 -7.20 -13.27
CA THR A 82 6.76 -6.43 -13.98
C THR A 82 7.91 -5.99 -13.08
N THR A 83 7.61 -5.72 -11.80
CA THR A 83 8.64 -5.34 -10.82
C THR A 83 9.34 -6.55 -10.19
N THR A 84 8.68 -7.70 -10.12
CA THR A 84 9.22 -8.91 -9.45
C THR A 84 9.99 -9.81 -10.41
N ALA A 85 9.47 -10.01 -11.63
CA ALA A 85 10.05 -10.94 -12.62
C ALA A 85 11.54 -10.73 -12.89
N PRO A 86 12.07 -9.48 -12.99
CA PRO A 86 13.50 -9.26 -13.26
C PRO A 86 14.46 -9.79 -12.18
N PHE A 87 13.95 -10.08 -10.98
CA PHE A 87 14.74 -10.53 -9.83
C PHE A 87 14.59 -12.03 -9.55
N LEU A 88 13.77 -12.74 -10.33
CA LEU A 88 13.65 -14.19 -10.22
C LEU A 88 14.95 -14.86 -10.65
N GLN A 89 15.42 -15.81 -9.85
CA GLN A 89 16.57 -16.64 -10.18
C GLN A 89 16.13 -17.88 -10.94
N GLU A 90 16.99 -18.39 -11.82
CA GLU A 90 16.72 -19.66 -12.50
C GLU A 90 16.53 -20.78 -11.47
N ASN A 91 15.49 -21.60 -11.67
CA ASN A 91 15.14 -22.75 -10.83
C ASN A 91 14.79 -22.41 -9.37
N MET A 92 14.54 -21.15 -9.04
CA MET A 92 14.06 -20.81 -7.70
C MET A 92 12.64 -21.35 -7.46
N LEU A 93 12.34 -21.67 -6.21
CA LEU A 93 11.00 -22.06 -5.81
C LEU A 93 10.10 -20.82 -5.77
N ILE A 94 9.03 -20.83 -6.57
CA ILE A 94 8.04 -19.76 -6.67
C ILE A 94 6.92 -20.04 -5.68
N GLU A 95 7.06 -19.48 -4.48
CA GLU A 95 6.11 -19.60 -3.37
C GLU A 95 5.80 -18.20 -2.81
N PRO A 96 4.64 -17.98 -2.17
CA PRO A 96 4.26 -16.66 -1.67
C PRO A 96 5.34 -15.97 -0.82
N VAL A 97 6.01 -16.71 0.06
CA VAL A 97 7.07 -16.16 0.93
C VAL A 97 8.31 -15.74 0.15
N SER A 98 8.74 -16.53 -0.85
CA SER A 98 9.90 -16.19 -1.66
C SER A 98 9.60 -15.02 -2.59
N ILE A 99 8.39 -14.98 -3.15
CA ILE A 99 7.92 -13.87 -3.98
C ILE A 99 7.76 -12.58 -3.17
N LEU A 100 7.20 -12.64 -1.96
CA LEU A 100 7.11 -11.47 -1.07
C LEU A 100 8.49 -10.89 -0.79
N LYS A 101 9.47 -11.75 -0.45
CA LYS A 101 10.84 -11.29 -0.18
C LYS A 101 11.42 -10.57 -1.39
N ILE A 102 11.27 -11.12 -2.59
CA ILE A 102 11.74 -10.50 -3.83
C ILE A 102 11.00 -9.18 -4.09
N ALA A 103 9.68 -9.12 -3.89
CA ALA A 103 8.90 -7.91 -4.08
C ALA A 103 9.36 -6.78 -3.14
N VAL A 104 9.65 -7.10 -1.87
CA VAL A 104 10.18 -6.13 -0.88
C VAL A 104 11.60 -5.67 -1.26
N GLU A 105 12.44 -6.57 -1.75
CA GLU A 105 13.78 -6.21 -2.25
C GLU A 105 13.71 -5.33 -3.51
N ALA A 106 12.81 -5.65 -4.45
CA ALA A 106 12.54 -4.85 -5.64
C ALA A 106 12.01 -3.46 -5.26
N MET A 107 11.10 -3.38 -4.29
CA MET A 107 10.60 -2.11 -3.73
C MET A 107 11.77 -1.30 -3.16
N GLY A 108 12.64 -1.92 -2.37
CA GLY A 108 13.84 -1.26 -1.85
C GLY A 108 14.78 -0.73 -2.94
N ASN A 109 14.89 -1.40 -4.09
CA ASN A 109 15.65 -0.87 -5.22
C ASN A 109 14.95 0.34 -5.85
N LYS A 110 13.63 0.28 -6.02
CA LYS A 110 12.88 1.38 -6.62
C LYS A 110 12.84 2.62 -5.72
N THR A 111 12.76 2.43 -4.41
CA THR A 111 12.89 3.51 -3.42
C THR A 111 14.26 4.19 -3.49
N LYS A 112 15.35 3.44 -3.72
CA LYS A 112 16.69 4.05 -3.92
C LYS A 112 16.76 4.90 -5.19
N GLU A 113 16.09 4.49 -6.27
CA GLU A 113 16.00 5.31 -7.49
C GLU A 113 15.21 6.61 -7.25
N ALA A 114 14.10 6.52 -6.51
CA ALA A 114 13.30 7.68 -6.11
C ALA A 114 14.12 8.64 -5.25
N LEU A 115 14.81 8.11 -4.23
CA LEU A 115 15.72 8.85 -3.36
C LEU A 115 16.83 9.54 -4.16
N ALA A 116 17.48 8.84 -5.10
CA ALA A 116 18.51 9.44 -5.95
C ALA A 116 17.94 10.57 -6.83
N THR A 117 16.70 10.42 -7.32
CA THR A 117 16.02 11.43 -8.12
C THR A 117 15.68 12.66 -7.30
N ALA A 118 15.09 12.49 -6.11
CA ALA A 118 14.78 13.60 -5.20
C ALA A 118 16.04 14.38 -4.80
N ASN A 119 17.11 13.69 -4.42
CA ASN A 119 18.39 14.32 -4.10
C ASN A 119 18.97 15.10 -5.29
N ARG A 120 18.83 14.59 -6.52
CA ARG A 120 19.28 15.31 -7.72
C ARG A 120 18.47 16.59 -7.95
N LEU A 121 17.15 16.55 -7.72
CA LEU A 121 16.28 17.71 -7.88
C LEU A 121 16.63 18.83 -6.89
N LEU A 122 17.00 18.49 -5.65
CA LEU A 122 17.48 19.47 -4.66
C LEU A 122 18.76 20.23 -5.06
N LEU A 123 19.54 19.70 -6.02
CA LEU A 123 20.74 20.36 -6.52
C LEU A 123 20.45 21.36 -7.66
N ASP A 124 19.21 21.38 -8.17
CA ASP A 124 18.83 22.29 -9.25
C ASP A 124 18.53 23.69 -8.68
N PRO A 125 19.29 24.73 -9.06
CA PRO A 125 19.07 26.09 -8.56
C PRO A 125 17.74 26.72 -9.04
N ALA A 126 17.03 26.08 -9.98
CA ALA A 126 15.71 26.53 -10.44
C ALA A 126 14.57 26.08 -9.52
N VAL A 127 14.83 25.21 -8.55
CA VAL A 127 13.85 24.73 -7.58
C VAL A 127 13.63 25.78 -6.48
N ASP A 128 12.36 26.14 -6.23
CA ASP A 128 11.99 27.10 -5.19
C ASP A 128 11.93 26.47 -3.79
N GLU A 129 11.83 27.29 -2.75
CA GLU A 129 11.84 26.85 -1.34
C GLU A 129 10.68 25.89 -0.99
N THR A 130 9.51 26.06 -1.62
CA THR A 130 8.36 25.17 -1.38
C THR A 130 8.64 23.79 -1.93
N MET A 131 9.12 23.71 -3.18
CA MET A 131 9.52 22.46 -3.80
C MET A 131 10.71 21.80 -3.06
N VAL A 132 11.66 22.58 -2.53
CA VAL A 132 12.73 22.04 -1.64
C VAL A 132 12.11 21.35 -0.43
N SER A 133 11.20 22.01 0.27
CA SER A 133 10.57 21.44 1.47
C SER A 133 9.83 20.14 1.17
N CYS A 134 9.05 20.07 0.09
CA CYS A 134 8.36 18.84 -0.31
C CYS A 134 9.34 17.71 -0.65
N LEU A 135 10.42 18.02 -1.37
CA LEU A 135 11.46 17.04 -1.71
C LEU A 135 12.21 16.51 -0.47
N GLU A 136 12.46 17.35 0.53
CA GLU A 136 13.05 16.92 1.80
C GLU A 136 12.13 15.94 2.55
N THR A 137 10.82 16.23 2.61
CA THR A 137 9.83 15.30 3.18
C THR A 137 9.85 13.95 2.44
N CYS A 138 9.89 13.96 1.10
CA CYS A 138 9.99 12.73 0.32
C CYS A 138 11.27 11.94 0.58
N ILE A 139 12.40 12.61 0.78
CA ILE A 139 13.66 11.95 1.15
C ILE A 139 13.54 11.25 2.51
N GLU A 140 12.93 11.88 3.50
CA GLU A 140 12.67 11.28 4.82
C GLU A 140 11.75 10.05 4.69
N SER A 141 10.63 10.21 3.98
CA SER A 141 9.68 9.14 3.65
C SER A 141 10.35 7.94 2.98
N TYR A 142 11.16 8.15 1.94
CA TYR A 142 11.85 7.08 1.25
C TYR A 142 12.89 6.38 2.13
N ASN A 143 13.59 7.09 3.02
CA ASN A 143 14.47 6.45 3.98
C ASN A 143 13.68 5.58 4.98
N ALA A 144 12.51 6.04 5.43
CA ALA A 144 11.63 5.24 6.28
C ALA A 144 11.16 3.95 5.58
N VAL A 145 10.80 4.03 4.29
CA VAL A 145 10.46 2.83 3.48
C VAL A 145 11.64 1.85 3.41
N LEU A 146 12.88 2.34 3.21
CA LEU A 146 14.06 1.47 3.18
C LEU A 146 14.31 0.76 4.51
N ASP A 147 14.09 1.44 5.63
CA ASP A 147 14.26 0.85 6.96
C ASP A 147 13.17 -0.17 7.27
N VAL A 148 11.90 0.11 6.92
CA VAL A 148 10.81 -0.85 7.00
C VAL A 148 11.10 -2.10 6.15
N ASN A 149 11.53 -1.92 4.91
CA ASN A 149 11.83 -3.05 4.02
C ASN A 149 12.90 -4.00 4.61
N ARG A 150 13.92 -3.45 5.28
CA ARG A 150 14.91 -4.27 6.00
C ARG A 150 14.26 -5.11 7.10
N LYS A 151 13.43 -4.49 7.93
CA LYS A 151 12.74 -5.20 9.02
C LYS A 151 11.79 -6.27 8.51
N VAL A 152 11.10 -6.03 7.38
CA VAL A 152 10.23 -7.03 6.75
C VAL A 152 11.06 -8.23 6.27
N VAL A 153 12.20 -8.01 5.63
CA VAL A 153 13.11 -9.09 5.22
C VAL A 153 13.66 -9.87 6.43
N ASP A 154 13.99 -9.17 7.51
CA ASP A 154 14.44 -9.81 8.76
C ASP A 154 13.31 -10.67 9.36
N ALA A 155 12.08 -10.16 9.41
CA ALA A 155 10.90 -10.87 9.90
C ALA A 155 10.59 -12.12 9.05
N ILE A 156 10.68 -12.02 7.71
CA ILE A 156 10.58 -13.18 6.81
C ILE A 156 11.64 -14.22 7.16
N THR A 157 12.88 -13.80 7.44
CA THR A 157 14.00 -14.71 7.74
C THR A 157 13.79 -15.51 9.03
N VAL A 158 13.12 -14.93 10.03
CA VAL A 158 12.83 -15.57 11.32
C VAL A 158 11.39 -16.09 11.43
N HIS A 159 10.63 -16.08 10.33
CA HIS A 159 9.23 -16.51 10.26
C HIS A 159 8.28 -15.77 11.23
N ASP A 160 8.50 -14.46 11.44
CA ASP A 160 7.64 -13.62 12.28
C ASP A 160 6.55 -12.94 11.44
N LEU A 161 5.41 -13.61 11.31
CA LEU A 161 4.27 -13.13 10.51
C LEU A 161 3.68 -11.83 11.06
N TYR A 162 3.72 -11.65 12.39
CA TYR A 162 3.16 -10.46 13.02
C TYR A 162 4.00 -9.23 12.70
N VAL A 163 5.32 -9.31 12.91
CA VAL A 163 6.23 -8.20 12.59
C VAL A 163 6.25 -7.93 11.08
N MET A 164 6.25 -8.98 10.25
CA MET A 164 6.21 -8.84 8.79
C MET A 164 5.00 -8.02 8.34
N ASN A 165 3.79 -8.37 8.79
CA ASN A 165 2.56 -7.68 8.38
C ASN A 165 2.45 -6.26 8.98
N MET A 166 2.88 -6.08 10.23
CA MET A 166 2.87 -4.79 10.89
C MET A 166 3.81 -3.80 10.19
N GLU A 167 5.04 -4.20 9.92
CA GLU A 167 6.02 -3.34 9.24
C GLU A 167 5.60 -3.10 7.77
N LEU A 168 5.10 -4.11 7.04
CA LEU A 168 4.54 -3.87 5.68
C LEU A 168 3.43 -2.83 5.67
N SER A 169 2.57 -2.82 6.69
CA SER A 169 1.47 -1.85 6.79
C SER A 169 1.98 -0.43 7.04
N ALA A 170 3.08 -0.28 7.77
CA ALA A 170 3.70 1.02 8.03
C ALA A 170 4.23 1.71 6.75
N ASN A 171 4.54 0.94 5.70
CA ASN A 171 4.99 1.52 4.42
C ASN A 171 3.92 2.37 3.72
N VAL A 172 2.63 2.10 3.95
CA VAL A 172 1.53 2.86 3.34
C VAL A 172 1.61 4.33 3.75
N GLU A 173 1.74 4.59 5.05
CA GLU A 173 1.84 5.96 5.58
C GLU A 173 3.15 6.63 5.11
N ASN A 174 4.25 5.89 5.07
CA ASN A 174 5.55 6.43 4.66
C ASN A 174 5.52 6.94 3.21
N VAL A 175 4.93 6.19 2.27
CA VAL A 175 4.89 6.63 0.86
C VAL A 175 3.88 7.76 0.64
N HIS A 176 2.70 7.71 1.29
CA HIS A 176 1.69 8.77 1.17
C HIS A 176 2.19 10.10 1.70
N THR A 177 3.02 10.10 2.75
CA THR A 177 3.60 11.34 3.30
C THR A 177 4.35 12.16 2.24
N CYS A 178 4.97 11.53 1.23
CA CYS A 178 5.61 12.24 0.14
C CYS A 178 4.60 12.88 -0.81
N SER A 179 3.59 12.14 -1.26
CA SER A 179 2.56 12.66 -2.16
C SER A 179 1.72 13.76 -1.49
N ASP A 180 1.36 13.56 -0.21
CA ASP A 180 0.63 14.54 0.61
C ASP A 180 1.39 15.87 0.71
N ALA A 181 2.73 15.85 0.84
CA ALA A 181 3.53 17.06 0.93
C ALA A 181 3.39 17.96 -0.31
N PHE A 182 3.23 17.37 -1.49
CA PHE A 182 3.00 18.11 -2.73
C PHE A 182 1.54 18.53 -2.90
N GLU A 183 0.59 17.66 -2.52
CA GLU A 183 -0.85 17.97 -2.56
C GLU A 183 -1.20 19.13 -1.62
N GLU A 184 -0.71 19.11 -0.38
CA GLU A 184 -0.92 20.18 0.61
C GLU A 184 -0.30 21.52 0.19
N ALA A 185 0.78 21.48 -0.60
CA ALA A 185 1.45 22.65 -1.15
C ALA A 185 0.84 23.17 -2.46
N ASP A 186 -0.17 22.49 -3.02
CA ASP A 186 -0.82 22.80 -4.31
C ASP A 186 0.18 22.92 -5.48
N ILE A 187 1.19 22.03 -5.49
CA ILE A 187 2.20 21.95 -6.55
C ILE A 187 2.34 20.53 -7.11
N GLU A 188 2.62 20.44 -8.40
CA GLU A 188 2.81 19.14 -9.07
C GLU A 188 4.13 18.49 -8.63
N SER A 189 4.06 17.26 -8.11
CA SER A 189 5.25 16.49 -7.75
C SER A 189 6.05 16.07 -9.00
N PRO A 190 7.35 16.40 -9.10
CA PRO A 190 8.22 15.92 -10.17
C PRO A 190 8.57 14.42 -10.03
N ILE A 191 8.19 13.78 -8.91
CA ILE A 191 8.49 12.39 -8.58
C ILE A 191 7.25 11.53 -8.36
N LYS A 192 6.06 12.04 -8.68
CA LYS A 192 4.76 11.34 -8.48
C LYS A 192 4.70 9.92 -9.03
N GLU A 193 5.40 9.64 -10.13
CA GLU A 193 5.42 8.31 -10.75
C GLU A 193 6.18 7.30 -9.88
N PHE A 194 7.17 7.75 -9.10
CA PHE A 194 7.81 6.91 -8.09
C PHE A 194 6.85 6.62 -6.94
N ASP A 195 6.15 7.65 -6.43
CA ASP A 195 5.20 7.49 -5.33
C ASP A 195 4.08 6.52 -5.72
N SER A 196 3.45 6.74 -6.87
CA SER A 196 2.40 5.87 -7.40
C SER A 196 2.88 4.43 -7.61
N LEU A 197 4.10 4.23 -8.13
CA LEU A 197 4.63 2.88 -8.30
C LEU A 197 4.92 2.22 -6.94
N LEU A 198 5.50 2.95 -5.98
CA LEU A 198 5.80 2.43 -4.65
C LEU A 198 4.51 2.08 -3.89
N GLU A 199 3.47 2.92 -3.95
CA GLU A 199 2.13 2.62 -3.41
C GLU A 199 1.60 1.28 -3.93
N LYS A 200 1.66 1.05 -5.24
CA LYS A 200 1.22 -0.20 -5.86
C LYS A 200 2.07 -1.40 -5.42
N MET A 201 3.39 -1.23 -5.30
CA MET A 201 4.29 -2.28 -4.81
C MET A 201 4.02 -2.63 -3.35
N ILE A 202 3.68 -1.63 -2.51
CA ILE A 202 3.32 -1.82 -1.10
C ILE A 202 2.00 -2.56 -0.99
N SER A 203 0.97 -2.13 -1.71
CA SER A 203 -0.34 -2.80 -1.74
C SER A 203 -0.21 -4.27 -2.19
N ASN A 204 0.54 -4.54 -3.26
CA ASN A 204 0.80 -5.92 -3.69
C ASN A 204 1.56 -6.74 -2.63
N SER A 205 2.56 -6.14 -1.98
CA SER A 205 3.33 -6.82 -0.93
C SER A 205 2.46 -7.13 0.29
N LEU A 206 1.52 -6.25 0.62
CA LEU A 206 0.50 -6.49 1.65
C LEU A 206 -0.44 -7.63 1.27
N ALA A 207 -0.99 -7.62 0.05
CA ALA A 207 -1.86 -8.71 -0.43
C ALA A 207 -1.14 -10.07 -0.35
N ILE A 208 0.10 -10.15 -0.84
CA ILE A 208 0.88 -11.40 -0.76
C ILE A 208 1.15 -11.78 0.71
N GLY A 209 1.62 -10.83 1.53
CA GLY A 209 2.02 -11.09 2.92
C GLY A 209 0.87 -11.46 3.85
N VAL A 210 -0.28 -10.82 3.68
CA VAL A 210 -1.46 -11.04 4.55
C VAL A 210 -2.25 -12.27 4.10
N ASP A 211 -2.49 -12.42 2.79
CA ASP A 211 -3.44 -13.43 2.31
C ASP A 211 -2.75 -14.76 1.96
N LEU A 212 -1.53 -14.70 1.43
CA LEU A 212 -0.87 -15.84 0.79
C LEU A 212 0.28 -16.44 1.59
N VAL A 213 1.01 -15.65 2.38
CA VAL A 213 2.14 -16.15 3.18
C VAL A 213 1.67 -16.93 4.41
N ARG A 214 2.27 -18.09 4.61
CA ARG A 214 2.12 -18.98 5.78
C ARG A 214 3.52 -19.50 6.15
N PHE A 215 3.80 -19.64 7.44
CA PHE A 215 5.03 -20.26 7.97
C PHE A 215 4.74 -21.62 8.60
#